data_AF-A0A6N8X9S3-F1
#
_entry.id   AF-A0A6N8X9S3-F1
#
_cell.length_a   1.000
_cell.length_b   1.000
_cell.length_c   1.000
_cell.angle_alpha   90.00
_cell.angle_beta   90.00
_cell.angle_gamma   90.00
#
_symmetry.space_group_name_H-M   'P 1'
#
loop_
_entity.id
_entity.type
_entity.pdbx_description
1 polymer ?
#
loop_
_entity_poly.entity_id
_entity_poly.type
_entity_poly.pdbx_seq_one_letter_code
_entity_poly.pdbx_strand_id
1 'polypeptide(L)'
;MRIHFRPPDGRIVGVEVKASATVRREDFNGLAALAEFAGAGFERGVLFYTGAHVLPFHRGDVRFHALPLHAGRCASSREKRFS
;
A
#
# COMPACT_ATOMS: atom_id res chain seq x y z
N MET A 1 10.44 0.84 -7.73
CA MET A 1 11.04 -0.41 -7.20
C MET A 1 9.93 -1.19 -6.53
N ARG A 2 9.69 -2.44 -6.93
CA ARG A 2 8.62 -3.28 -6.41
C ARG A 2 9.25 -4.50 -5.74
N ILE A 3 8.91 -4.73 -4.47
CA ILE A 3 9.43 -5.84 -3.68
C ILE A 3 8.24 -6.68 -3.21
N HIS A 4 8.39 -8.00 -3.33
CA HIS A 4 7.41 -8.98 -2.88
C HIS A 4 8.09 -9.87 -1.85
N PHE A 5 7.51 -9.99 -0.67
CA PHE A 5 8.02 -10.88 0.38
C PHE A 5 7.04 -12.03 0.58
N ARG A 6 7.54 -13.27 0.48
CA ARG A 6 6.78 -14.50 0.71
C ARG A 6 7.44 -15.29 1.85
N PRO A 7 6.87 -15.31 3.08
CA PRO A 7 7.32 -16.20 4.13
C PRO A 7 6.94 -17.66 3.81
N PRO A 8 7.48 -18.64 4.55
CA PRO A 8 7.22 -20.07 4.33
C PRO A 8 5.73 -20.45 4.41
N ASP A 9 4.93 -19.64 5.10
CA ASP A 9 3.48 -19.81 5.26
C ASP A 9 2.67 -19.35 4.03
N GLY A 10 3.33 -18.88 2.97
CA GLY A 10 2.71 -18.50 1.71
C GLY A 10 2.05 -17.12 1.69
N ARG A 11 2.19 -16.32 2.76
CA ARG A 11 1.66 -14.96 2.79
C ARG A 11 2.46 -14.04 1.88
N ILE A 12 1.85 -12.98 1.37
CA ILE A 12 2.48 -12.02 0.47
C ILE A 12 2.15 -10.61 0.95
N VAL A 13 3.20 -9.83 1.20
CA VAL A 13 3.09 -8.38 1.39
C VAL A 13 3.71 -7.70 0.18
N GLY A 14 2.92 -6.86 -0.49
CA GLY A 14 3.39 -6.04 -1.59
C GLY A 14 3.96 -4.72 -1.11
N VAL A 15 5.14 -4.34 -1.57
CA VAL A 15 5.74 -3.03 -1.28
C VAL A 15 6.05 -2.29 -2.58
N GLU A 16 5.62 -1.04 -2.66
CA GLU A 16 5.88 -0.13 -3.76
C GLU A 16 6.35 1.23 -3.23
N VAL A 17 7.15 1.96 -4.02
CA VAL A 17 7.70 3.27 -3.65
C VAL A 17 7.43 4.27 -4.78
N LYS A 18 6.90 5.44 -4.44
CA LYS A 18 6.66 6.56 -5.36
C LYS A 18 7.32 7.84 -4.83
N ALA A 19 7.91 8.63 -5.72
CA ALA A 19 8.56 9.90 -5.36
C ALA A 19 7.60 11.10 -5.19
N SER A 20 6.29 10.91 -5.35
CA SER A 20 5.29 11.99 -5.27
C SER A 20 4.65 12.08 -3.89
N ALA A 21 4.31 13.32 -3.48
CA ALA A 21 3.64 13.60 -2.22
C ALA A 21 2.12 13.42 -2.29
N THR A 22 1.58 13.17 -3.49
CA THR A 22 0.17 12.91 -3.71
C THR A 22 -0.03 11.44 -4.04
N VAL A 23 -1.02 10.83 -3.41
CA VAL A 23 -1.46 9.45 -3.65
C VAL A 23 -2.81 9.48 -4.33
N ARG A 24 -2.94 8.70 -5.41
CA ARG A 24 -4.17 8.45 -6.15
C ARG A 24 -4.52 6.97 -6.14
N ARG A 25 -5.73 6.63 -6.57
CA ARG A 25 -6.17 5.23 -6.67
C ARG A 25 -5.26 4.42 -7.59
N GLU A 26 -4.90 5.01 -8.74
CA GLU A 26 -4.09 4.35 -9.76
C GLU A 26 -2.69 3.97 -9.27
N ASP A 27 -2.16 4.66 -8.25
CA ASP A 27 -0.85 4.35 -7.66
C ASP A 27 -0.83 2.99 -6.96
N PHE A 28 -2.00 2.42 -6.65
CA PHE A 28 -2.13 1.07 -6.09
C PHE A 28 -2.33 -0.01 -7.15
N ASN A 29 -2.42 0.31 -8.44
CA ASN A 29 -2.71 -0.68 -9.48
C ASN A 29 -1.69 -1.82 -9.52
N GLY A 30 -0.41 -1.53 -9.28
CA GLY A 30 0.62 -2.56 -9.18
C GLY A 30 0.43 -3.51 -8.00
N LEU A 31 0.06 -2.96 -6.83
CA LEU A 31 -0.25 -3.74 -5.63
C LEU A 31 -1.56 -4.53 -5.79
N ALA A 32 -2.54 -3.98 -6.51
CA ALA A 32 -3.80 -4.65 -6.81
C ALA A 32 -3.58 -5.85 -7.76
N ALA A 33 -2.80 -5.67 -8.82
CA ALA A 33 -2.43 -6.77 -9.72
C ALA A 33 -1.66 -7.87 -8.98
N LEU A 34 -0.78 -7.50 -8.05
CA LEU A 34 -0.11 -8.45 -7.17
C LEU A 34 -1.09 -9.19 -6.25
N ALA A 35 -2.08 -8.49 -5.67
CA ALA A 35 -3.09 -9.10 -4.82
C ALA A 35 -3.93 -10.11 -5.60
N GLU A 36 -4.35 -9.77 -6.82
CA GLU A 36 -5.07 -10.67 -7.72
C GLU A 36 -4.24 -11.92 -8.05
N PHE A 37 -2.95 -11.75 -8.36
CA PHE A 37 -2.04 -12.87 -8.62
C PHE A 37 -1.80 -13.76 -7.39
N ALA A 38 -1.63 -13.15 -6.22
CA ALA A 38 -1.32 -13.85 -4.97
C ALA A 38 -2.55 -14.52 -4.32
N GLY A 39 -3.76 -14.09 -4.67
CA GLY A 39 -5.02 -14.64 -4.14
C GLY A 39 -5.06 -14.62 -2.61
N ALA A 40 -5.44 -15.75 -2.01
CA ALA A 40 -5.55 -15.91 -0.55
C ALA A 40 -4.23 -15.71 0.22
N GLY A 41 -3.08 -15.76 -0.48
CA GLY A 41 -1.79 -15.45 0.12
C GLY A 41 -1.59 -13.95 0.36
N PHE A 42 -2.30 -13.07 -0.33
CA PHE A 42 -2.07 -11.62 -0.20
C PHE A 42 -2.60 -11.07 1.13
N GLU A 43 -1.70 -10.55 1.96
CA GLU A 43 -2.06 -10.05 3.29
C GLU A 43 -2.36 -8.55 3.30
N ARG A 44 -1.55 -7.75 2.58
CA ARG A 44 -1.71 -6.28 2.42
C ARG A 44 -0.72 -5.72 1.40
N GLY A 45 -1.03 -4.53 0.88
CA GLY A 45 -0.07 -3.71 0.13
C GLY A 45 0.36 -2.45 0.88
N VAL A 46 1.61 -2.04 0.69
CA VAL A 46 2.21 -0.82 1.26
C VAL A 46 2.81 0.01 0.14
N LEU A 47 2.40 1.28 0.05
CA LEU A 47 2.96 2.27 -0.87
C LEU A 47 3.71 3.32 -0.07
N PHE A 48 5.03 3.39 -0.21
CA PHE A 48 5.81 4.47 0.36
C PHE A 48 5.78 5.70 -0.54
N TYR A 49 5.53 6.88 0.04
CA TYR A 49 5.38 8.14 -0.69
C TYR A 49 5.96 9.34 0.08
N THR A 50 6.10 10.50 -0.57
CA THR A 50 6.76 11.69 0.03
C THR A 50 5.81 12.67 0.71
N GLY A 51 4.55 12.27 0.99
CA GLY A 51 3.63 13.08 1.79
C GLY A 51 3.75 12.76 3.29
N ALA A 52 2.88 13.39 4.09
CA ALA A 52 3.05 13.43 5.55
C ALA A 52 2.09 12.53 6.35
N HIS A 53 1.17 11.82 5.70
CA HIS A 53 0.09 11.12 6.39
C HIS A 53 0.06 9.64 6.06
N VAL A 54 -0.30 8.82 7.04
CA VAL A 54 -0.71 7.44 6.77
C VAL A 54 -2.11 7.47 6.17
N LEU A 55 -2.26 6.93 4.97
CA LEU A 55 -3.53 6.89 4.25
C LEU A 55 -3.95 5.42 4.05
N PRO A 56 -4.99 4.92 4.75
CA PRO A 56 -5.57 3.63 4.43
C PRO A 56 -6.34 3.71 3.10
N PHE A 57 -6.32 2.61 2.35
CA PHE A 57 -7.06 2.42 1.11
C PHE A 57 -7.58 0.98 1.02
N HIS A 58 -8.80 0.82 0.52
CA HIS A 58 -9.47 -0.47 0.39
C HIS A 58 -9.99 -0.65 -1.03
N ARG A 59 -9.81 -1.85 -1.60
CA ARG A 59 -10.42 -2.27 -2.87
C ARG A 59 -11.07 -3.62 -2.67
N GLY A 60 -12.40 -3.62 -2.52
CA GLY A 60 -13.10 -4.78 -1.96
C GLY A 60 -12.56 -5.09 -0.57
N ASP A 61 -12.20 -6.36 -0.34
CA ASP A 61 -11.63 -6.82 0.93
C ASP A 61 -10.11 -6.62 1.05
N VAL A 62 -9.46 -6.16 -0.02
CA VAL A 62 -8.00 -5.99 -0.06
C VAL A 62 -7.61 -4.65 0.57
N ARG A 63 -6.67 -4.72 1.53
CA ARG A 63 -6.18 -3.57 2.29
C ARG A 63 -4.84 -3.07 1.76
N PHE A 64 -4.75 -1.76 1.57
CA PHE A 64 -3.54 -1.04 1.20
C PHE A 64 -3.29 0.14 2.14
N HIS A 65 -2.02 0.51 2.31
CA HIS A 65 -1.65 1.69 3.09
C HIS A 65 -0.62 2.52 2.33
N ALA A 66 -0.81 3.83 2.25
CA ALA A 66 0.27 4.74 1.89
C ALA A 66 1.01 5.21 3.15
N LEU A 67 2.33 5.03 3.18
CA LEU A 67 3.19 5.38 4.30
C LEU A 67 4.21 6.47 3.90
N PRO A 68 4.40 7.52 4.70
CA PRO A 68 5.46 8.50 4.48
C PRO A 68 6.86 7.84 4.45
N LEU A 69 7.67 8.20 3.46
CA LEU A 69 9.08 7.76 3.34
C LEU A 69 9.98 8.36 4.43
N HIS A 70 9.59 9.51 4.96
CA HIS A 70 10.27 10.19 6.05
C HIS A 70 9.50 9.98 7.34
N ALA A 71 10.22 9.74 8.42
CA ALA A 71 9.71 9.65 9.80
C ALA A 71 9.25 11.03 10.31
N GLY A 72 8.30 11.66 9.61
CA GLY A 72 7.50 12.74 10.16
C GLY A 72 6.59 12.17 11.23
N ARG A 73 6.36 12.93 12.31
CA ARG A 73 5.52 12.55 13.46
C ARG A 73 4.29 11.76 13.01
N CYS A 74 3.96 10.69 13.74
CA CYS A 74 2.74 9.91 13.55
C CYS A 74 1.53 10.86 13.56
N ALA A 75 1.14 11.33 12.39
CA ALA A 75 -0.01 12.21 12.21
C ALA A 75 -1.24 11.31 12.12
N SER A 76 -2.30 11.70 12.83
CA SER A 76 -3.60 11.02 12.86
C SER A 76 -3.94 10.43 11.49
N SER A 77 -4.20 9.11 11.45
CA SER A 77 -4.63 8.40 10.26
C SER A 77 -5.82 9.11 9.64
N ARG A 78 -5.67 9.58 8.40
CA ARG A 78 -6.77 10.18 7.63
C ARG A 78 -7.20 9.17 6.59
N GLU A 79 -8.44 8.69 6.71
CA GLU A 79 -9.04 7.85 5.69
C GLU A 79 -9.31 8.70 4.44
N LYS A 80 -8.57 8.45 3.36
CA LYS A 80 -8.91 8.97 2.04
C LYS A 80 -9.91 8.01 1.43
N ARG A 81 -11.20 8.31 1.58
CA ARG A 81 -12.26 7.63 0.83
C ARG A 81 -12.18 8.11 -0.61
N PHE A 82 -11.51 7.35 -1.47
CA PHE A 82 -11.58 7.57 -2.91
C PHE A 82 -12.91 6.93 -3.37
N SER A 83 -13.75 7.70 -4.08
CA SER A 83 -14.95 7.19 -4.78
C SER A 83 -14.53 6.49 -6.06
#